data_AF-A0A2P4UNM4-F1
#
_entry.id   AF-A0A2P4UNM4-F1
#
_cell.length_a   1.000
_cell.length_b   1.000
_cell.length_c   1.000
_cell.angle_alpha   90.00
_cell.angle_beta   90.00
_cell.angle_gamma   90.00
#
_symmetry.space_group_name_H-M   'P 1'
#
loop_
_entity.id
_entity.type
_entity.pdbx_description
1 polymer ?
#
loop_
_entity_poly.entity_id
_entity_poly.type
_entity_poly.pdbx_seq_one_letter_code
_entity_poly.pdbx_strand_id
1 'polypeptide(L)'
;MIAAICLVVGVVLGVAGTRIADRVRARRLVDDPEPGEPDERRRIAPVLKGAVGVVLFVGALGGILYGCSEYLGNQGKILKAYFRLVGRGDAIGACALLDGNARTKLMLLERAASCEDAVTTLHASLTPEQRDKLVNDDPFINGVETAGDHKELEVTSANPLNIAYMTVIDQGDRELIHDWR
;
A
#
# COMPACT_ATOMS: atom_id res chain seq x y z
N MET A 1 -7.77 -3.34 -13.01
CA MET A 1 -6.31 -3.06 -13.02
C MET A 1 -5.62 -3.35 -11.69
N ILE A 2 -6.29 -3.20 -10.53
CA ILE A 2 -5.76 -3.60 -9.20
C ILE A 2 -5.30 -5.07 -9.12
N ALA A 3 -6.00 -5.98 -9.82
CA ALA A 3 -5.66 -7.40 -9.84
C ALA A 3 -4.31 -7.73 -10.52
N ALA A 4 -3.83 -6.90 -11.45
CA ALA A 4 -2.63 -7.19 -12.22
C ALA A 4 -1.34 -6.87 -11.45
N ILE A 5 -1.33 -5.82 -10.64
CA ILE A 5 -0.15 -5.38 -9.89
C ILE A 5 0.12 -6.30 -8.69
N CYS A 6 -0.94 -6.80 -8.03
CA CYS A 6 -0.80 -7.75 -6.92
C CYS A 6 -0.27 -9.13 -7.38
N LEU A 7 -0.55 -9.53 -8.63
CA LEU A 7 -0.04 -10.77 -9.20
C LEU A 7 1.48 -10.73 -9.44
N VAL A 8 2.03 -9.58 -9.87
CA VAL A 8 3.45 -9.47 -10.18
C VAL A 8 4.32 -9.55 -8.91
N VAL A 9 3.91 -8.90 -7.82
CA VAL A 9 4.63 -8.98 -6.53
C VAL A 9 4.55 -10.38 -5.91
N GLY A 10 3.40 -11.06 -6.06
CA GLY A 10 3.22 -12.45 -5.62
C GLY A 10 4.12 -13.46 -6.37
N VAL A 11 4.35 -13.26 -7.67
CA VAL A 11 5.23 -14.13 -8.47
C VAL A 11 6.70 -13.94 -8.10
N VAL A 12 7.15 -12.69 -7.87
CA VAL A 12 8.56 -12.42 -7.50
C VAL A 12 8.90 -13.00 -6.12
N LEU A 13 7.99 -12.93 -5.15
CA LEU A 13 8.17 -13.54 -3.83
C LEU A 13 8.02 -15.07 -3.84
N GLY A 14 7.14 -15.62 -4.70
CA GLY A 14 6.96 -17.07 -4.87
C GLY A 14 8.19 -17.78 -5.46
N VAL A 15 8.92 -17.14 -6.38
CA VAL A 15 10.14 -17.69 -6.99
C VAL A 15 11.34 -17.69 -6.03
N ALA A 16 11.36 -16.79 -5.04
CA ALA A 16 12.37 -16.83 -3.98
C ALA A 16 12.13 -17.99 -2.99
N GLY A 17 10.88 -18.34 -2.70
CA GLY A 17 10.51 -19.44 -1.82
C GLY A 17 10.79 -20.84 -2.40
N THR A 18 10.64 -21.03 -3.71
CA THR A 18 10.90 -22.33 -4.36
C THR A 18 12.37 -22.72 -4.36
N ARG A 19 13.30 -21.76 -4.42
CA ARG A 19 14.75 -22.03 -4.32
C ARG A 19 15.19 -22.54 -2.94
N ILE A 20 14.43 -22.25 -1.89
CA ILE A 20 14.70 -22.75 -0.54
C ILE A 20 14.16 -24.18 -0.39
N ALA A 21 12.98 -24.46 -0.95
CA ALA A 21 12.38 -25.80 -0.91
C ALA A 21 13.19 -26.84 -1.71
N ASP A 22 13.75 -26.46 -2.87
CA ASP A 22 14.58 -27.37 -3.67
C ASP A 22 15.89 -27.74 -2.96
N ARG A 23 16.48 -26.83 -2.18
CA ARG A 23 17.69 -27.16 -1.38
C ARG A 23 17.42 -28.14 -0.25
N VAL A 24 16.23 -28.15 0.32
CA VAL A 24 15.85 -29.11 1.38
C VAL A 24 15.53 -30.48 0.78
N ARG A 25 14.97 -30.53 -0.43
CA ARG A 25 14.67 -31.78 -1.14
C ARG A 25 15.92 -32.49 -1.66
N ALA A 26 16.93 -31.73 -2.10
CA ALA A 26 18.20 -32.29 -2.56
C ALA A 26 19.01 -33.00 -1.44
N ARG A 27 18.78 -32.67 -0.16
CA ARG A 27 19.44 -33.36 0.97
C ARG A 27 18.79 -34.69 1.37
N ARG A 28 17.58 -35.01 0.89
CA ARG A 28 16.90 -36.29 1.21
C ARG A 28 17.05 -37.36 0.13
N LEU A 29 17.79 -37.08 -0.94
CA LEU A 29 17.92 -37.95 -2.12
C LEU A 29 19.30 -38.64 -2.23
N VAL A 30 20.12 -38.64 -1.16
CA VAL A 30 21.49 -39.22 -1.17
C VAL A 30 21.62 -40.50 -0.34
N ASP A 31 20.51 -41.10 0.11
CA ASP A 31 20.54 -42.46 0.66
C ASP A 31 19.52 -43.32 -0.07
N ASP A 32 19.99 -44.02 -1.09
CA ASP A 32 19.31 -45.19 -1.65
C ASP A 32 20.35 -46.29 -1.86
N PRO A 33 20.08 -47.52 -1.39
CA PRO A 33 20.51 -48.69 -2.15
C PRO A 33 19.31 -49.59 -2.51
N GLU A 34 18.93 -49.51 -3.79
CA GLU A 34 18.70 -50.59 -4.76
C GLU A 34 17.65 -51.73 -4.52
N PRO A 35 17.15 -52.41 -5.59
CA PRO A 35 15.74 -52.37 -5.94
C PRO A 35 15.03 -53.73 -5.87
N GLY A 36 13.70 -53.69 -5.73
CA GLY A 36 12.82 -54.84 -5.92
C GLY A 36 11.38 -54.39 -6.18
N GLU A 37 10.92 -54.53 -7.42
CA GLU A 37 9.51 -54.45 -7.84
C GLU A 37 8.89 -55.87 -7.88
N PRO A 38 7.57 -56.03 -8.07
CA PRO A 38 6.45 -55.30 -7.47
C PRO A 38 5.38 -56.30 -6.96
N ASP A 39 4.49 -55.91 -6.04
CA ASP A 39 3.22 -56.65 -5.95
C ASP A 39 2.03 -55.79 -5.51
N GLU A 40 0.93 -56.14 -6.13
CA GLU A 40 -0.35 -55.52 -6.26
C GLU A 40 -1.23 -55.77 -5.02
N ARG A 41 -1.79 -54.73 -4.38
CA ARG A 41 -3.20 -54.70 -3.91
C ARG A 41 -3.59 -53.46 -3.09
N ARG A 42 -4.58 -52.74 -3.66
CA ARG A 42 -5.74 -52.08 -3.04
C ARG A 42 -5.64 -51.76 -1.53
N ARG A 43 -5.68 -50.45 -1.22
CA ARG A 43 -6.52 -49.90 -0.15
C ARG A 43 -6.99 -48.48 -0.51
N ILE A 44 -8.30 -48.38 -0.79
CA ILE A 44 -9.29 -47.43 -0.26
C ILE A 44 -8.81 -45.98 -0.02
N ALA A 45 -9.51 -45.06 -0.68
CA ALA A 45 -9.33 -43.60 -0.72
C ALA A 45 -8.89 -42.92 0.60
N PRO A 46 -8.24 -41.75 0.47
CA PRO A 46 -9.01 -40.57 0.82
C PRO A 46 -9.04 -39.55 -0.32
N VAL A 47 -10.25 -39.35 -0.85
CA VAL A 47 -10.69 -38.10 -1.49
C VAL A 47 -10.69 -37.03 -0.39
N LEU A 48 -9.51 -36.55 -0.02
CA LEU A 48 -9.33 -35.45 0.93
C LEU A 48 -8.06 -34.64 0.63
N LYS A 49 -7.68 -34.54 -0.65
CA LYS A 49 -6.61 -33.63 -1.09
C LYS A 49 -7.12 -32.36 -1.76
N GLY A 50 -8.42 -32.27 -2.07
CA GLY A 50 -9.02 -31.12 -2.76
C GLY A 50 -9.35 -29.93 -1.86
N ALA A 51 -9.74 -30.16 -0.60
CA ALA A 51 -10.24 -29.08 0.26
C ALA A 51 -9.10 -28.24 0.90
N VAL A 52 -7.96 -28.85 1.23
CA VAL A 52 -6.84 -28.14 1.87
C VAL A 52 -6.17 -27.16 0.90
N GLY A 53 -6.10 -27.51 -0.38
CA GLY A 53 -5.52 -26.64 -1.41
C GLY A 53 -6.36 -25.39 -1.68
N VAL A 54 -7.70 -25.50 -1.65
CA VAL A 54 -8.61 -24.37 -1.92
C VAL A 54 -8.66 -23.41 -0.73
N VAL A 55 -8.64 -23.91 0.51
CA VAL A 55 -8.59 -23.03 1.70
C VAL A 55 -7.26 -22.29 1.80
N LEU A 56 -6.14 -22.92 1.41
CA LEU A 56 -4.84 -22.24 1.33
C LEU A 56 -4.78 -21.21 0.20
N PHE A 57 -5.43 -21.45 -0.95
CA PHE A 57 -5.48 -20.48 -2.05
C PHE A 57 -6.37 -19.28 -1.72
N VAL A 58 -7.55 -19.49 -1.13
CA VAL A 58 -8.46 -18.41 -0.72
C VAL A 58 -7.89 -17.65 0.49
N GLY A 59 -7.22 -18.34 1.42
CA GLY A 59 -6.50 -17.72 2.54
C GLY A 59 -5.27 -16.94 2.08
N ALA A 60 -4.53 -17.41 1.06
CA ALA A 60 -3.42 -16.68 0.46
C ALA A 60 -3.89 -15.48 -0.36
N LEU A 61 -4.96 -15.61 -1.17
CA LEU A 61 -5.56 -14.48 -1.89
C LEU A 61 -6.19 -13.47 -0.92
N GLY A 62 -6.90 -13.92 0.10
CA GLY A 62 -7.45 -13.09 1.16
C GLY A 62 -6.35 -12.39 1.97
N GLY A 63 -5.26 -13.09 2.28
CA GLY A 63 -4.09 -12.54 2.98
C GLY A 63 -3.27 -11.58 2.12
N ILE A 64 -3.17 -11.80 0.80
CA ILE A 64 -2.54 -10.87 -0.14
C ILE A 64 -3.40 -9.61 -0.31
N LEU A 65 -4.72 -9.75 -0.46
CA LEU A 65 -5.62 -8.60 -0.57
C LEU A 65 -5.70 -7.80 0.74
N TYR A 66 -5.77 -8.48 1.88
CA TYR A 66 -5.73 -7.85 3.20
C TYR A 66 -4.39 -7.17 3.44
N GLY A 67 -3.27 -7.86 3.16
CA GLY A 67 -1.93 -7.32 3.26
C GLY A 67 -1.69 -6.14 2.31
N CYS A 68 -2.28 -6.14 1.11
CA CYS A 68 -2.25 -4.99 0.21
C CYS A 68 -3.06 -3.81 0.77
N SER A 69 -4.26 -4.05 1.32
CA SER A 69 -5.06 -2.97 1.92
C SER A 69 -4.38 -2.36 3.15
N GLU A 70 -3.75 -3.20 3.97
CA GLU A 70 -3.02 -2.78 5.17
C GLU A 70 -1.70 -2.08 4.80
N TYR A 71 -1.00 -2.56 3.77
CA TYR A 71 0.19 -1.92 3.21
C TYR A 71 -0.13 -0.54 2.63
N LEU A 72 -1.14 -0.45 1.75
CA LEU A 72 -1.58 0.83 1.17
C LEU A 72 -2.06 1.80 2.25
N GLY A 73 -2.83 1.31 3.23
CA GLY A 73 -3.27 2.10 4.38
C GLY A 73 -2.10 2.59 5.24
N ASN A 74 -1.05 1.78 5.41
CA ASN A 74 0.15 2.18 6.12
C ASN A 74 0.96 3.23 5.33
N GLN A 75 1.08 3.07 4.02
CA GLN A 75 1.75 4.03 3.15
C GLN A 75 1.02 5.39 3.07
N GLY A 76 -0.30 5.37 3.26
CA GLY A 76 -1.17 6.54 3.24
C GLY A 76 -1.27 7.36 4.51
N LYS A 77 -0.57 6.99 5.58
CA LYS A 77 -0.76 7.61 6.90
C LYS A 77 -0.54 9.12 6.87
N ILE A 78 0.51 9.59 6.21
CA ILE A 78 0.82 11.02 6.12
C ILE A 78 -0.22 11.79 5.30
N LEU A 79 -0.65 11.23 4.17
CA LEU A 79 -1.71 11.79 3.33
C LEU A 79 -3.03 11.91 4.12
N LYS A 80 -3.43 10.84 4.82
CA LYS A 80 -4.61 10.84 5.70
C LYS A 80 -4.50 11.87 6.83
N ALA A 81 -3.31 12.00 7.44
CA ALA A 81 -3.07 13.00 8.46
C ALA A 81 -3.20 14.42 7.89
N TYR A 82 -2.61 14.69 6.72
CA TYR A 82 -2.71 15.99 6.04
C TYR A 82 -4.15 16.36 5.71
N PHE A 83 -4.91 15.45 5.09
CA PHE A 83 -6.33 15.69 4.76
C PHE A 83 -7.14 16.02 6.01
N ARG A 84 -6.97 15.25 7.09
CA ARG A 84 -7.67 15.49 8.33
C ARG A 84 -7.34 16.85 8.95
N LEU A 85 -6.07 17.26 8.90
CA LEU A 85 -5.63 18.55 9.45
C LEU A 85 -6.20 19.72 8.64
N VAL A 86 -6.17 19.63 7.31
CA VAL A 86 -6.84 20.60 6.42
C VAL A 86 -8.36 20.63 6.70
N GLY A 87 -9.01 19.47 6.80
CA GLY A 87 -10.44 19.37 7.09
C GLY A 87 -10.84 19.98 8.44
N ARG A 88 -9.96 19.93 9.45
CA ARG A 88 -10.17 20.56 10.77
C ARG A 88 -9.77 22.04 10.82
N GLY A 89 -9.11 22.56 9.79
CA GLY A 89 -8.55 23.91 9.80
C GLY A 89 -7.30 24.04 10.68
N ASP A 90 -6.62 22.94 11.00
CA ASP A 90 -5.35 22.95 11.73
C ASP A 90 -4.20 23.28 10.76
N ALA A 91 -4.03 24.58 10.51
CA ALA A 91 -3.03 25.10 9.59
C ALA A 91 -1.59 24.76 9.99
N ILE A 92 -1.27 24.87 11.28
CA ILE A 92 0.06 24.60 11.81
C ILE A 92 0.40 23.11 11.64
N GLY A 93 -0.54 22.22 12.03
CA GLY A 93 -0.35 20.79 11.88
C GLY A 93 -0.21 20.38 10.42
N ALA A 94 -1.07 20.89 9.53
CA ALA A 94 -1.01 20.59 8.10
C ALA A 94 0.33 21.02 7.49
N CYS A 95 0.77 22.24 7.75
CA CYS A 95 2.06 22.75 7.27
C CYS A 95 3.27 21.97 7.82
N ALA A 96 3.17 21.42 9.04
CA ALA A 96 4.21 20.58 9.62
C ALA A 96 4.43 19.23 8.90
N LEU A 97 3.48 18.81 8.06
CA LEU A 97 3.60 17.61 7.21
C LEU A 97 4.13 17.91 5.80
N LEU A 98 4.26 19.19 5.44
CA LEU A 98 4.76 19.63 4.14
C LEU A 98 6.25 19.98 4.25
N ASP A 99 7.03 19.55 3.25
CA ASP A 99 8.39 20.00 3.06
C ASP A 99 8.45 21.43 2.47
N GLY A 100 9.66 21.94 2.23
CA GLY A 100 9.83 23.29 1.66
C GLY A 100 9.22 23.49 0.27
N ASN A 101 9.26 22.47 -0.59
CA ASN A 101 8.74 22.52 -1.95
C ASN A 101 7.21 22.53 -1.94
N ALA A 102 6.61 21.60 -1.22
CA ALA A 102 5.17 21.49 -0.99
C ALA A 102 4.59 22.78 -0.39
N ARG A 103 5.23 23.35 0.63
CA ARG A 103 4.80 24.63 1.23
C ARG A 103 4.79 25.76 0.21
N THR A 104 5.87 25.88 -0.56
CA THR A 104 6.00 26.91 -1.60
C THR A 104 4.91 26.75 -2.66
N LYS A 105 4.65 25.52 -3.11
CA LYS A 105 3.58 25.22 -4.05
C LYS A 105 2.20 25.60 -3.51
N LEU A 106 1.88 25.24 -2.26
CA LEU A 106 0.60 25.60 -1.65
C LEU A 106 0.41 27.13 -1.57
N MET A 107 1.44 27.85 -1.10
CA MET A 107 1.43 29.31 -1.02
C MET A 107 1.19 29.96 -2.38
N LEU A 108 1.79 29.41 -3.45
CA LEU A 108 1.58 29.89 -4.82
C LEU A 108 0.16 29.62 -5.32
N LEU A 109 -0.38 28.42 -5.07
CA LEU A 109 -1.74 28.04 -5.50
C LEU A 109 -2.81 28.90 -4.82
N GLU A 110 -2.69 29.10 -3.50
CA GLU A 110 -3.65 29.85 -2.70
C GLU A 110 -3.36 31.37 -2.67
N ARG A 111 -2.28 31.82 -3.32
CA ARG A 111 -1.82 33.22 -3.32
C ARG A 111 -1.65 33.79 -1.91
N ALA A 112 -1.03 33.02 -1.03
CA ALA A 112 -0.88 33.33 0.39
C ALA A 112 0.57 33.72 0.75
N ALA A 113 0.71 34.55 1.79
CA ALA A 113 2.02 35.02 2.27
C ALA A 113 2.74 33.99 3.16
N SER A 114 2.00 33.05 3.74
CA SER A 114 2.51 31.98 4.59
C SER A 114 1.81 30.66 4.27
N CYS A 115 2.39 29.54 4.71
CA CYS A 115 1.76 28.22 4.56
C CYS A 115 0.45 28.16 5.35
N GLU A 116 0.43 28.73 6.56
CA GLU A 116 -0.72 28.69 7.46
C GLU A 116 -1.90 29.47 6.87
N ASP A 117 -1.63 30.63 6.26
CA ASP A 117 -2.64 31.41 5.54
C ASP A 117 -3.16 30.65 4.32
N ALA A 118 -2.28 29.93 3.62
CA ALA A 118 -2.65 29.09 2.48
C ALA A 118 -3.58 27.95 2.91
N VAL A 119 -3.25 27.21 3.97
CA VAL A 119 -4.11 26.15 4.51
C VAL A 119 -5.43 26.71 5.03
N THR A 120 -5.41 27.87 5.68
CA THR A 120 -6.64 28.54 6.17
C THR A 120 -7.55 28.92 5.00
N THR A 121 -6.98 29.46 3.93
CA THR A 121 -7.71 29.82 2.70
C THR A 121 -8.28 28.57 2.02
N LEU A 122 -7.47 27.53 1.88
CA LEU A 122 -7.89 26.23 1.35
C LEU A 122 -9.05 25.67 2.19
N HIS A 123 -8.93 25.60 3.51
CA HIS A 123 -9.99 25.15 4.41
C HIS A 123 -11.28 25.96 4.24
N ALA A 124 -11.17 27.30 4.16
CA ALA A 124 -12.32 28.19 4.00
C ALA A 124 -13.02 28.03 2.65
N SER A 125 -12.30 27.63 1.60
CA SER A 125 -12.86 27.35 0.27
C SER A 125 -13.70 26.07 0.22
N LEU A 126 -13.55 25.17 1.21
CA LEU A 126 -14.26 23.91 1.27
C LEU A 126 -15.65 24.07 1.88
N THR A 127 -16.63 23.42 1.25
CA THR A 127 -17.97 23.23 1.83
C THR A 127 -17.90 22.42 3.13
N PRO A 128 -18.89 22.55 4.03
CA PRO A 128 -18.95 21.71 5.24
C PRO A 128 -18.86 20.21 4.92
N GLU A 129 -19.52 19.75 3.86
CA GLU A 129 -19.52 18.34 3.44
C GLU A 129 -18.13 17.88 2.99
N GLN A 130 -17.42 18.73 2.25
CA GLN A 130 -16.04 18.46 1.85
C GLN A 130 -15.09 18.41 3.04
N ARG A 131 -15.27 19.28 4.03
CA ARG A 131 -14.46 19.28 5.26
C ARG A 131 -14.70 18.00 6.06
N ASP A 132 -15.96 17.62 6.26
CA ASP A 132 -16.30 16.36 6.92
C ASP A 132 -15.73 15.15 6.20
N LYS A 133 -15.77 15.16 4.86
CA LYS A 133 -15.16 14.11 4.04
C LYS A 133 -13.65 14.01 4.29
N LEU A 134 -12.92 15.14 4.34
CA LEU A 134 -11.49 15.12 4.64
C LEU A 134 -11.15 14.63 6.05
N VAL A 135 -12.04 14.88 7.03
CA VAL A 135 -11.81 14.49 8.43
C VAL A 135 -12.10 13.01 8.66
N ASN A 136 -13.19 12.52 8.07
CA ASN A 136 -13.80 11.23 8.40
C ASN A 136 -13.52 10.13 7.36
N ASP A 137 -13.36 10.48 6.08
CA ASP A 137 -13.08 9.49 5.05
C ASP A 137 -11.60 9.17 4.98
N ASP A 138 -11.30 7.89 4.73
CA ASP A 138 -9.95 7.47 4.41
C ASP A 138 -9.68 7.78 2.94
N PRO A 139 -8.60 8.52 2.60
CA PRO A 139 -8.23 8.70 1.21
C PRO A 139 -7.89 7.32 0.64
N PHE A 140 -8.65 6.90 -0.37
CA PHE A 140 -8.42 5.61 -1.00
C PHE A 140 -7.17 5.72 -1.87
N ILE A 141 -6.15 4.94 -1.51
CA ILE A 141 -4.89 4.87 -2.25
C ILE A 141 -4.99 3.70 -3.21
N ASN A 142 -4.91 4.01 -4.51
CA ASN A 142 -4.99 3.03 -5.59
C ASN A 142 -3.67 2.28 -5.79
N GLY A 143 -2.55 2.93 -5.48
CA GLY A 143 -1.22 2.42 -5.76
C GLY A 143 -0.14 3.20 -5.04
N VAL A 144 1.01 2.56 -4.87
CA VAL A 144 2.21 3.17 -4.32
C VAL A 144 3.38 2.75 -5.19
N GLU A 145 4.09 3.73 -5.73
CA GLU A 145 5.35 3.53 -6.43
C GLU A 145 6.48 4.08 -5.55
N THR A 146 7.53 3.29 -5.33
CA THR A 146 8.67 3.68 -4.49
C THR A 146 9.93 3.72 -5.34
N ALA A 147 10.67 4.83 -5.29
CA ALA A 147 11.96 4.98 -5.94
C ALA A 147 12.94 5.69 -5.01
N GLY A 148 13.97 4.98 -4.55
CA GLY A 148 14.95 5.56 -3.62
C GLY A 148 14.32 6.01 -2.31
N ASP A 149 14.44 7.31 -2.03
CA ASP A 149 13.97 8.00 -0.82
C ASP A 149 12.59 8.66 -0.98
N HIS A 150 11.92 8.45 -2.11
CA HIS A 150 10.59 8.97 -2.36
C HIS A 150 9.59 7.88 -2.73
N LYS A 151 8.34 8.13 -2.38
CA LYS A 151 7.19 7.33 -2.74
C LYS A 151 6.10 8.20 -3.35
N GLU A 152 5.54 7.76 -4.46
CA GLU A 152 4.36 8.37 -5.09
C GLU A 152 3.13 7.55 -4.70
N LEU A 153 2.15 8.23 -4.10
CA LEU A 153 0.87 7.68 -3.71
C LEU A 153 -0.15 8.08 -4.78
N GLU A 154 -0.75 7.10 -5.46
CA GLU A 154 -1.91 7.34 -6.33
C GLU A 154 -3.16 7.39 -5.46
N VAL A 155 -3.86 8.52 -5.49
CA VAL A 155 -5.08 8.79 -4.72
C VAL A 155 -6.28 8.73 -5.65
N THR A 156 -7.40 8.21 -5.18
CA THR A 156 -8.65 8.32 -5.95
C THR A 156 -9.02 9.78 -6.19
N SER A 157 -9.32 10.12 -7.45
CA SER A 157 -9.69 11.46 -7.90
C SER A 157 -10.93 12.05 -7.25
N ALA A 158 -11.70 11.28 -6.47
CA ALA A 158 -12.91 11.71 -5.79
C ALA A 158 -12.67 12.34 -4.41
N ASN A 159 -11.51 12.97 -4.18
CA ASN A 159 -11.22 13.65 -2.92
C ASN A 159 -11.47 15.17 -3.02
N PRO A 160 -11.85 15.84 -1.92
CA PRO A 160 -12.15 17.27 -1.92
C PRO A 160 -11.01 18.20 -2.34
N LEU A 161 -9.75 17.75 -2.24
CA LEU A 161 -8.59 18.54 -2.64
C LEU A 161 -8.19 18.34 -4.12
N ASN A 162 -8.91 17.50 -4.86
CA ASN A 162 -8.63 17.15 -6.25
C ASN A 162 -7.20 16.67 -6.50
N ILE A 163 -6.58 16.00 -5.52
CA ILE A 163 -5.22 15.44 -5.65
C ILE A 163 -5.32 14.03 -6.24
N ALA A 164 -4.68 13.79 -7.37
CA ALA A 164 -4.60 12.46 -7.99
C ALA A 164 -3.32 11.72 -7.57
N TYR A 165 -2.21 12.44 -7.40
CA TYR A 165 -0.97 11.84 -6.92
C TYR A 165 -0.29 12.70 -5.89
N MET A 166 0.38 12.06 -4.94
CA MET A 166 1.16 12.73 -3.92
C MET A 166 2.53 12.10 -3.76
N THR A 167 3.57 12.90 -3.87
CA THR A 167 4.94 12.50 -3.61
C THR A 167 5.27 12.75 -2.15
N VAL A 168 5.76 11.72 -1.48
CA VAL A 168 6.24 11.76 -0.10
C VAL A 168 7.72 11.40 -0.10
N ILE A 169 8.52 12.12 0.66
CA ILE A 169 9.96 11.87 0.83
C ILE A 169 10.25 11.47 2.27
N ASP A 170 11.26 10.63 2.44
CA ASP A 170 11.86 10.35 3.75
C ASP A 170 12.96 11.37 4.04
N GLN A 171 12.68 12.31 4.94
CA GLN A 171 13.67 13.30 5.38
C GLN A 171 14.13 12.96 6.81
N GLY A 172 15.16 12.12 6.91
CA GLY A 172 15.61 11.55 8.17
C GLY A 172 14.64 10.48 8.66
N ASP A 173 14.11 10.63 9.88
CA ASP A 173 13.15 9.68 10.48
C ASP A 173 11.69 10.11 10.27
N ARG A 174 11.43 11.04 9.34
CA ARG A 174 10.10 11.63 9.12
C ARG A 174 9.75 11.62 7.64
N GLU A 175 8.57 11.09 7.36
CA GLU A 175 7.90 11.28 6.08
C GLU A 175 7.39 12.73 5.98
N LEU A 176 7.58 13.35 4.82
CA LEU A 176 7.03 14.66 4.48
C LEU A 176 6.44 14.64 3.07
N ILE A 177 5.34 15.36 2.89
CA ILE A 177 4.77 15.59 1.56
C ILE A 177 5.69 16.56 0.82
N HIS A 178 6.16 16.14 -0.35
CA HIS A 178 7.09 16.88 -1.19
C HIS A 178 6.39 17.58 -2.36
N ASP A 179 5.41 16.91 -2.97
CA ASP A 179 4.65 17.44 -4.11
C ASP A 179 3.31 16.72 -4.31
N TRP A 180 2.42 17.28 -5.12
CA TRP A 180 1.17 16.66 -5.56
C TRP A 180 0.71 17.11 -6.94
N ARG A 181 -0.13 16.32 -7.60
CA ARG A 181 -0.78 16.67 -8.88
C ARG A 181 -2.24 16.25 -8.90
#